data_AF-A0A2P5C088-F1
#
_entry.id   AF-A0A2P5C088-F1
#
_cell.length_a   1.000
_cell.length_b   1.000
_cell.length_c   1.000
_cell.angle_alpha   90.00
_cell.angle_beta   90.00
_cell.angle_gamma   90.00
#
_symmetry.space_group_name_H-M   'P 1'
#
loop_
_entity.id
_entity.type
_entity.pdbx_description
1 polymer ?
#
loop_
_entity_poly.entity_id
_entity_poly.type
_entity_poly.pdbx_seq_one_letter_code
_entity_poly.pdbx_strand_id
1 'polypeptide(L)'
;MVDKILKCYPVAIDDADQNMKNILLLAAENRQLEVYKLLMKNSGIPKDIVFRKVDNHRNSALHFAAMIKKYDHKPWPIPRAALQMQWEIKWYKFLDKSRSGIDLIACFC
;
A
#
# COMPACT_ATOMS: atom_id res chain seq x y z
N MET A 1 -10.56 1.70 -12.05
CA MET A 1 -9.70 2.48 -12.97
C MET A 1 -8.29 1.89 -13.04
N VAL A 2 -7.59 1.73 -11.92
CA VAL A 2 -6.23 1.13 -11.87
C VAL A 2 -6.13 -0.23 -12.58
N ASP A 3 -7.08 -1.14 -12.35
CA ASP A 3 -7.11 -2.47 -13.01
C ASP A 3 -7.07 -2.38 -14.54
N LYS A 4 -7.84 -1.45 -15.12
CA LYS A 4 -7.90 -1.26 -16.58
C LYS A 4 -6.56 -0.74 -17.11
N ILE A 5 -5.92 0.18 -16.39
CA ILE A 5 -4.63 0.75 -16.78
C ILE A 5 -3.56 -0.34 -16.78
N LEU A 6 -3.48 -1.15 -15.73
CA LEU A 6 -2.49 -2.24 -15.64
C LEU A 6 -2.71 -3.34 -16.68
N LYS A 7 -3.96 -3.55 -17.11
CA LYS A 7 -4.29 -4.48 -18.21
C LYS A 7 -3.86 -3.95 -19.58
N CYS A 8 -4.04 -2.66 -19.84
CA CYS A 8 -3.65 -2.04 -21.11
C CYS A 8 -2.14 -1.74 -21.18
N TYR A 9 -1.55 -1.36 -20.05
CA TYR A 9 -0.17 -0.90 -19.91
C TYR A 9 0.48 -1.60 -18.71
N PRO A 10 0.87 -2.87 -18.83
CA PRO A 10 1.48 -3.62 -17.72
C PRO A 10 2.80 -2.99 -17.25
N VAL A 11 3.52 -2.30 -18.14
CA VAL A 11 4.79 -1.61 -17.85
C VAL A 11 4.60 -0.45 -16.85
N ALA A 12 3.39 0.10 -16.74
CA ALA A 12 3.10 1.20 -15.81
C ALA A 12 3.28 0.81 -14.33
N ILE A 13 3.52 -0.47 -14.02
CA ILE A 13 3.85 -0.88 -12.66
C ILE A 13 5.26 -0.49 -12.21
N ASP A 14 6.18 -0.36 -13.16
CA ASP A 14 7.57 0.03 -12.90
C ASP A 14 7.75 1.55 -12.83
N ASP A 15 6.71 2.31 -13.20
CA ASP A 15 6.68 3.76 -13.09
C ASP A 15 6.80 4.18 -11.62
N ALA A 16 7.59 5.24 -11.42
CA ALA A 16 7.82 5.83 -10.13
C ALA A 16 7.54 7.33 -10.16
N ASP A 17 7.11 7.88 -9.02
CA ASP A 17 6.96 9.33 -8.87
C ASP A 17 8.33 10.04 -8.78
N GLN A 18 8.30 11.36 -8.62
CA GLN A 18 9.50 12.18 -8.44
C GLN A 18 10.36 11.78 -7.22
N ASN A 19 9.78 11.06 -6.25
CA ASN A 19 10.45 10.55 -5.05
C ASN A 19 10.84 9.07 -5.19
N MET A 20 10.80 8.51 -6.41
CA MET A 20 11.03 7.10 -6.71
C MET A 20 10.05 6.14 -6.01
N LYS A 21 8.85 6.61 -5.65
CA LYS A 21 7.78 5.78 -5.09
C LYS A 21 7.03 5.09 -6.21
N ASN A 22 6.99 3.77 -6.18
CA ASN A 22 6.12 2.99 -7.06
C ASN A 22 4.65 3.07 -6.61
N ILE A 23 3.75 2.56 -7.44
CA ILE A 23 2.30 2.53 -7.15
C ILE A 23 1.96 1.83 -5.82
N LEU A 24 2.77 0.84 -5.40
CA LEU A 24 2.55 0.10 -4.15
C LEU A 24 2.91 0.95 -2.92
N LEU A 25 4.02 1.69 -2.97
CA LEU A 25 4.44 2.65 -1.94
C LEU A 25 3.43 3.80 -1.83
N LEU A 26 2.96 4.31 -2.97
CA LEU A 26 1.91 5.35 -3.00
C LEU A 26 0.58 4.85 -2.42
N ALA A 27 0.19 3.60 -2.70
CA ALA A 27 -1.00 2.99 -2.13
C ALA A 27 -0.85 2.77 -0.61
N ALA A 28 0.34 2.37 -0.15
CA ALA A 28 0.69 2.22 1.26
C ALA A 28 0.57 3.56 2.02
N GLU A 29 1.17 4.61 1.45
CA GLU A 29 1.22 5.96 2.01
C GLU A 29 -0.16 6.61 2.13
N ASN A 30 -1.01 6.45 1.11
CA ASN A 30 -2.33 7.08 1.06
C ASN A 30 -3.46 6.21 1.62
N ARG A 31 -3.13 5.07 2.24
CA ARG A 31 -4.11 4.10 2.80
C ARG A 31 -5.16 3.63 1.79
N GLN A 32 -4.76 3.47 0.53
CA GLN A 32 -5.64 3.03 -0.55
C GLN A 32 -5.77 1.51 -0.55
N LEU A 33 -6.58 0.98 0.38
CA LEU A 33 -6.75 -0.46 0.60
C LEU A 33 -7.14 -1.23 -0.66
N GLU A 34 -8.11 -0.70 -1.42
CA GLU A 34 -8.64 -1.40 -2.60
C GLU A 34 -7.63 -1.44 -3.75
N VAL A 35 -6.85 -0.37 -3.93
CA VAL A 35 -5.75 -0.35 -4.91
C VAL A 35 -4.68 -1.36 -4.51
N TYR A 36 -4.31 -1.40 -3.23
CA TYR A 36 -3.31 -2.35 -2.75
C TYR A 36 -3.77 -3.80 -2.91
N LYS A 37 -5.02 -4.13 -2.54
CA LYS A 37 -5.60 -5.47 -2.74
C LYS A 37 -5.61 -5.88 -4.21
N LEU A 38 -5.92 -4.95 -5.11
CA LEU A 38 -5.92 -5.20 -6.55
C LEU A 38 -4.52 -5.57 -7.04
N LEU A 39 -3.50 -4.79 -6.63
CA LEU A 39 -2.10 -5.09 -6.95
C LEU A 39 -1.66 -6.45 -6.39
N MET A 40 -2.14 -6.82 -5.21
CA MET A 40 -1.86 -8.12 -4.62
C MET A 40 -2.55 -9.29 -5.32
N LYS A 41 -3.76 -9.10 -5.83
CA LYS A 41 -4.52 -10.17 -6.49
C LYS A 41 -4.07 -10.41 -7.93
N ASN A 42 -3.49 -9.40 -8.57
CA ASN A 42 -3.03 -9.53 -9.94
C ASN A 42 -1.79 -10.44 -10.02
N SER A 43 -1.94 -11.61 -10.63
CA SER A 43 -0.88 -12.61 -10.81
C SER A 43 0.16 -12.22 -11.86
N GLY A 44 -0.14 -11.25 -12.72
CA GLY A 44 0.80 -10.74 -13.72
C GLY A 44 1.86 -9.79 -13.16
N ILE A 45 1.82 -9.49 -11.86
CA ILE A 45 2.74 -8.59 -11.19
C ILE A 45 3.86 -9.40 -10.52
N PRO A 46 5.14 -9.17 -10.84
CA PRO A 46 6.26 -9.77 -10.13
C PRO A 46 6.38 -9.17 -8.72
N LYS A 47 5.62 -9.74 -7.79
CA LYS A 47 5.47 -9.24 -6.41
C LYS A 47 6.82 -9.09 -5.70
N ASP A 48 7.73 -10.01 -5.90
CA ASP A 48 9.07 -10.00 -5.31
C ASP A 48 9.88 -8.76 -5.72
N ILE A 49 9.78 -8.35 -6.99
CA ILE A 49 10.45 -7.14 -7.52
C ILE A 49 9.77 -5.88 -6.98
N VAL A 50 8.43 -5.83 -7.05
CA VAL A 50 7.65 -4.65 -6.65
C VAL A 50 7.73 -4.39 -5.13
N PHE A 51 7.76 -5.44 -4.30
CA PHE A 51 7.88 -5.31 -2.84
C PHE A 51 9.28 -4.89 -2.37
N ARG A 52 10.33 -5.17 -3.15
CA ARG A 52 11.71 -4.78 -2.83
C ARG A 52 12.04 -3.33 -3.17
N LYS A 53 11.19 -2.67 -3.97
CA LYS A 53 11.35 -1.24 -4.28
C LYS A 53 11.18 -0.39 -3.02
N VAL A 54 12.01 0.63 -2.94
CA VAL A 54 12.04 1.63 -1.87
C VAL A 54 12.09 3.02 -2.50
N ASP A 55 11.70 4.04 -1.74
CA ASP A 55 11.81 5.43 -2.18
C ASP A 55 13.28 5.93 -2.15
N ASN A 56 13.49 7.20 -2.52
CA ASN A 56 14.80 7.87 -2.45
C ASN A 56 15.47 7.86 -1.06
N HIS A 57 14.68 7.73 0.00
CA HIS A 57 15.15 7.66 1.39
C HIS A 57 15.28 6.22 1.90
N ARG A 58 15.13 5.22 1.01
CA ARG A 58 15.12 3.80 1.34
C ARG A 58 13.96 3.37 2.25
N ASN A 59 12.86 4.12 2.26
CA ASN A 59 11.61 3.75 2.91
C ASN A 59 10.87 2.70 2.07
N SER A 60 10.46 1.63 2.73
CA SER A 60 9.58 0.61 2.17
C SER A 60 8.10 0.90 2.45
N ALA A 61 7.20 0.11 1.88
CA ALA A 61 5.76 0.21 2.12
C ALA A 61 5.41 0.18 3.62
N LEU A 62 6.16 -0.61 4.41
CA LEU A 62 5.98 -0.69 5.86
C LEU A 62 6.38 0.59 6.59
N HIS A 63 7.40 1.31 6.11
CA HIS A 63 7.77 2.61 6.67
C HIS A 63 6.62 3.60 6.45
N PHE A 64 6.06 3.67 5.23
CA PHE A 64 4.91 4.51 4.92
C PHE A 64 3.64 4.11 5.71
N ALA A 65 3.48 2.83 6.01
CA ALA A 65 2.39 2.33 6.86
C ALA A 65 2.51 2.78 8.32
N ALA A 66 3.73 2.89 8.83
CA ALA A 66 4.00 3.32 10.20
C ALA A 66 4.01 4.85 10.34
N MET A 67 4.29 5.58 9.26
CA MET A 67 4.25 7.03 9.26
C MET A 67 2.81 7.54 9.35
N ILE A 68 2.54 8.38 10.35
CA ILE A 68 1.30 9.13 10.49
C ILE A 68 1.56 10.55 9.98
N LYS A 69 0.89 10.96 8.90
CA LYS A 69 1.01 12.33 8.37
C LYS A 69 0.41 13.31 9.39
N LYS A 70 1.19 14.31 9.79
CA LYS A 70 0.81 15.32 10.80
C LYS A 70 -0.29 16.29 10.34
N TYR A 71 -0.51 16.47 9.04
CA TYR A 71 -1.39 17.51 8.51
C TYR A 71 -2.40 16.99 7.45
N ASP A 72 -3.66 17.34 7.71
CA ASP A 72 -4.83 17.51 6.83
C ASP A 72 -5.52 16.36 6.10
N HIS A 73 -5.02 15.13 6.14
CA HIS A 73 -5.77 14.02 5.55
C HIS A 73 -5.76 12.87 6.53
N LYS A 74 -6.78 12.81 7.41
CA LYS A 74 -7.08 11.55 8.10
C LYS A 74 -7.34 10.52 7.00
N PRO A 75 -6.46 9.52 6.81
CA PRO A 75 -6.61 8.62 5.68
C PRO A 75 -7.89 7.80 5.80
N TRP A 76 -8.29 7.55 7.04
CA TRP A 76 -9.56 6.93 7.40
C TRP A 76 -10.53 8.01 7.88
N PRO A 77 -11.77 8.08 7.37
CA PRO A 77 -12.79 9.02 7.82
C PRO A 77 -13.35 8.63 9.20
N ILE A 78 -12.48 8.58 10.20
CA ILE A 78 -12.79 8.07 11.54
C ILE A 78 -12.76 9.23 12.57
N PRO A 79 -13.89 9.53 13.23
CA PRO A 79 -13.99 10.68 14.13
C PRO A 79 -13.24 10.47 15.46
N ARG A 80 -13.00 9.23 15.90
CA ARG A 80 -12.40 8.91 17.21
C ARG A 80 -10.94 8.48 17.11
N ALA A 81 -10.07 9.08 17.93
CA ALA A 81 -8.62 8.84 17.91
C ALA A 81 -8.23 7.38 18.18
N ALA A 82 -8.83 6.72 19.17
CA ALA A 82 -8.56 5.31 19.47
C ALA A 82 -8.90 4.39 18.29
N LEU A 83 -10.03 4.65 17.63
CA LEU A 83 -10.43 3.88 16.45
C LEU A 83 -9.46 4.17 15.29
N GLN A 84 -9.06 5.41 15.06
CA GLN A 84 -8.04 5.72 14.06
C GLN A 84 -6.73 4.93 14.31
N MET A 85 -6.24 4.87 15.55
CA MET A 85 -5.06 4.07 15.90
C MET A 85 -5.25 2.57 15.64
N GLN A 86 -6.42 2.00 15.94
CA GLN A 86 -6.70 0.59 15.64
C GLN A 86 -6.62 0.29 14.15
N TRP A 87 -7.11 1.19 13.30
CA TRP A 87 -7.06 1.02 11.85
C TRP A 87 -5.63 1.17 11.29
N GLU A 88 -4.83 2.08 11.83
CA GLU A 88 -3.40 2.16 11.50
C GLU A 88 -2.65 0.85 11.86
N ILE A 89 -2.94 0.26 13.03
CA ILE A 89 -2.36 -1.03 13.42
C ILE A 89 -2.82 -2.15 12.48
N LYS A 90 -4.11 -2.20 12.12
CA LYS A 90 -4.64 -3.18 11.17
C LYS A 90 -3.97 -3.02 9.80
N TRP A 91 -3.78 -1.78 9.35
CA TRP A 91 -3.11 -1.47 8.09
C TRP A 91 -1.66 -1.94 8.06
N TYR A 92 -0.88 -1.62 9.09
CA TYR A 92 0.50 -2.07 9.21
C TYR A 92 0.60 -3.60 9.16
N LYS A 93 -0.22 -4.30 9.96
CA LYS A 93 -0.27 -5.77 10.00
C LYS A 93 -0.65 -6.38 8.65
N PHE A 94 -1.58 -5.76 7.93
CA PHE A 94 -1.99 -6.19 6.59
C PHE A 94 -0.82 -6.10 5.61
N LEU A 95 -0.10 -4.99 5.60
CA LEU A 95 1.06 -4.80 4.72
C LEU A 95 2.21 -5.77 5.07
N ASP A 96 2.46 -6.04 6.34
CA ASP A 96 3.51 -6.99 6.74
C ASP A 96 3.18 -8.44 6.36
N LYS A 97 1.92 -8.84 6.55
CA LYS A 97 1.42 -10.14 6.06
C LYS A 97 1.51 -10.25 4.54
N SER A 98 1.14 -9.18 3.83
CA SER A 98 1.18 -9.13 2.37
C SER A 98 2.57 -9.37 1.80
N ARG A 99 3.59 -8.84 2.49
CA ARG A 99 5.00 -9.02 2.15
C ARG A 99 5.46 -10.45 2.42
N SER A 100 4.95 -11.06 3.49
CA SER A 100 5.33 -12.42 3.92
C SER A 100 4.57 -13.54 3.18
N GLY A 101 3.60 -13.21 2.32
CA GLY A 101 2.87 -14.18 1.50
C GLY A 101 1.84 -15.05 2.26
N ILE A 102 1.46 -14.66 3.47
CA ILE A 102 0.50 -15.41 4.31
C ILE A 102 -0.93 -14.94 3.97
N ASP A 103 -1.84 -15.89 3.66
CA ASP A 103 -3.20 -15.62 3.19
C ASP A 103 -3.97 -14.60 4.05
N LEU A 104 -4.54 -13.60 3.37
CA LEU A 104 -5.00 -12.32 3.92
C LEU A 104 -6.51 -12.25 4.25
N ILE A 105 -7.19 -13.39 4.37
CA ILE A 105 -8.67 -13.41 4.44
C ILE A 105 -9.23 -12.82 5.76
N ALA A 106 -8.44 -12.67 6.83
CA ALA A 106 -8.99 -12.39 8.16
C ALA A 106 -8.81 -10.96 8.73
N CYS A 107 -8.15 -10.01 8.07
CA CYS A 107 -7.71 -8.78 8.77
C CYS A 107 -8.69 -7.59 8.75
N PHE A 108 -9.78 -7.62 7.99
CA PHE A 108 -10.66 -6.44 7.81
C PHE A 108 -12.17 -6.69 7.87
N CYS A 109 -12.65 -7.84 8.37
CA CYS A 109 -14.02 -7.90 8.91
C CYS A 109 -14.11 -7.16 10.25
#